data_AF-A0A859QFX6-F1
#
_entry.id   AF-A0A859QFX6-F1
#
_cell.length_a   1.000
_cell.length_b   1.000
_cell.length_c   1.000
_cell.angle_alpha   90.00
_cell.angle_beta   90.00
_cell.angle_gamma   90.00
#
_symmetry.space_group_name_H-M   'P 1'
#
loop_
_entity.id
_entity.type
_entity.pdbx_description
1 polymer ?
#
loop_
_entity_poly.entity_id
_entity_poly.type
_entity_poly.pdbx_seq_one_letter_code
_entity_poly.pdbx_strand_id
1 'polypeptide(L)' 'MGANQYELGLEELLQDPIVQLVMRRDGVAPDDIRALVSRLRSQSDASTKAVGGERQNALERKPNHHD' A
#
# COMPACT_ATOMS: atom_id res chain seq x y z
N MET A 1 16.19 1.45 -24.40
CA MET A 1 15.52 0.93 -23.18
C MET A 1 16.34 1.38 -21.99
N GLY A 2 16.00 2.53 -21.39
CA GLY A 2 16.65 3.01 -20.16
C GLY A 2 15.66 2.86 -19.02
N ALA A 3 15.96 1.99 -18.06
CA ALA A 3 15.17 1.89 -16.84
C ALA A 3 15.23 3.22 -16.05
N ASN A 4 14.16 3.57 -15.33
CA ASN A 4 14.05 4.74 -14.45
C ASN A 4 15.16 4.75 -13.37
N GLN A 5 16.35 5.26 -13.69
CA GLN A 5 17.51 5.30 -12.78
C GLN A 5 17.43 6.43 -11.73
N TYR A 6 16.28 7.10 -11.58
CA TYR A 6 16.12 8.30 -10.74
C TYR A 6 14.93 8.22 -9.77
N GLU A 7 14.40 7.03 -9.48
CA GLU A 7 13.45 6.93 -8.36
C GLU A 7 14.22 6.99 -7.04
N LEU A 8 14.21 8.16 -6.42
CA LEU A 8 14.64 8.34 -5.03
C LEU A 8 13.65 7.64 -4.11
N GLY A 9 14.16 6.80 -3.22
CA GLY A 9 13.35 6.21 -2.16
C GLY A 9 12.90 7.26 -1.15
N LEU A 10 11.97 6.84 -0.29
CA LEU A 10 11.42 7.72 0.75
C LEU A 10 12.53 8.27 1.65
N GLU A 11 13.51 7.44 2.00
CA GLU A 11 14.51 7.84 2.98
C GLU A 11 15.54 8.80 2.40
N GLU A 12 15.87 8.65 1.13
CA GLU A 12 16.67 9.61 0.38
C GLU A 12 15.94 10.97 0.25
N LEU A 13 14.63 10.95 0.00
CA LEU A 13 13.82 12.18 -0.05
C LEU A 13 13.71 12.86 1.32
N LEU A 14 13.57 12.12 2.42
CA LEU A 14 13.52 12.71 3.77
C LEU A 14 14.87 13.31 4.19
N GLN A 15 15.96 12.88 3.56
CA GLN A 15 17.30 13.46 3.76
C GLN A 15 17.56 14.68 2.85
N ASP A 16 16.71 14.95 1.86
CA ASP A 16 16.88 16.08 0.96
C ASP A 16 16.69 17.44 1.69
N PRO A 17 17.63 18.39 1.57
CA PRO A 17 17.55 19.68 2.28
C PRO A 17 16.32 20.53 1.93
N ILE A 18 15.85 20.47 0.68
CA ILE A 18 14.65 21.20 0.24
C ILE A 18 13.42 20.57 0.88
N VAL A 19 13.34 19.24 0.89
CA VAL A 19 12.23 18.52 1.53
C VAL A 19 12.18 18.83 3.02
N GLN A 20 13.32 18.77 3.73
CA GLN A 20 13.38 19.14 5.14
C GLN A 20 12.98 20.60 5.42
N LEU A 21 13.33 21.52 4.52
CA LEU A 21 12.93 22.92 4.64
C LEU A 21 11.41 23.07 4.54
N VAL A 22 10.79 22.41 3.56
CA VAL A 22 9.34 22.42 3.37
C VAL A 22 8.63 21.77 4.57
N MET A 23 9.12 20.63 5.05
CA MET A 23 8.59 19.96 6.22
C MET A 23 8.61 20.86 7.47
N ARG A 24 9.73 21.55 7.72
CA ARG A 24 9.82 22.52 8.82
C ARG A 24 8.86 23.69 8.65
N ARG A 25 8.73 24.22 7.44
CA ARG A 25 7.78 25.32 7.12
C ARG A 25 6.35 24.90 7.42
N ASP A 26 6.00 23.66 7.08
CA ASP A 26 4.64 23.14 7.19
C ASP A 26 4.37 22.41 8.52
N GLY A 27 5.36 22.35 9.43
CA GLY A 27 5.24 21.72 10.75
C GLY A 27 5.11 20.20 10.73
N VAL A 28 5.63 19.55 9.69
CA VAL A 28 5.54 18.09 9.49
C VAL A 28 6.82 17.40 9.94
N ALA A 29 6.72 16.35 10.76
CA ALA A 29 7.88 15.55 11.15
C ALA A 29 8.13 14.40 10.15
N PRO A 30 9.38 13.95 9.97
CA PRO A 30 9.69 12.81 9.12
C PRO A 30 8.96 11.53 9.54
N ASP A 31 8.82 11.32 10.85
CA ASP A 31 8.13 10.15 11.39
C ASP A 31 6.65 10.09 11.02
N ASP A 32 5.98 11.23 10.90
CA ASP A 32 4.58 11.30 10.48
C ASP A 32 4.42 10.78 9.04
N ILE A 33 5.37 11.15 8.17
CA ILE A 33 5.39 10.69 6.77
C ILE A 33 5.67 9.18 6.71
N ARG A 34 6.64 8.68 7.50
CA ARG A 34 6.93 7.23 7.57
C ARG A 34 5.71 6.44 8.05
N ALA A 35 5.04 6.93 9.09
CA ALA A 35 3.84 6.31 9.63
C ALA A 35 2.70 6.29 8.60
N LEU A 36 2.49 7.40 7.89
CA LEU A 36 1.50 7.50 6.82
C LEU A 36 1.78 6.49 5.69
N VAL A 37 3.01 6.45 5.18
CA VAL A 37 3.39 5.51 4.12
C VAL A 37 3.23 4.06 4.57
N SER A 38 3.61 3.75 5.80
CA SER A 38 3.47 2.41 6.37
C SER A 38 1.99 1.99 6.43
N ARG A 39 1.11 2.89 6.90
CA ARG A 39 -0.34 2.68 6.93
C ARG A 39 -0.91 2.44 5.53
N LEU A 40 -0.52 3.24 4.54
CA LEU A 40 -1.00 3.10 3.17
C LEU A 40 -0.57 1.77 2.54
N ARG A 41 0.67 1.33 2.77
CA ARG A 41 1.15 0.02 2.30
C ARG A 41 0.32 -1.12 2.88
N SER A 42 0.04 -1.09 4.18
CA SER A 42 -0.81 -2.10 4.83
C SER A 42 -2.25 -2.11 4.30
N GLN A 43 -2.79 -0.97 3.86
CA GLN A 43 -4.13 -0.89 3.27
C GLN A 43 -4.17 -1.40 1.83
N SER A 44 -3.14 -1.13 1.03
CA SER A 44 -3.01 -1.64 -0.33
C SER A 44 -2.94 -3.18 -0.38
N ASP A 45 -2.25 -3.79 0.58
CA ASP A 45 -2.18 -5.25 0.71
C ASP A 45 -3.50 -5.88 1.17
N ALA A 46 -4.32 -5.14 1.93
CA ALA A 46 -5.65 -5.59 2.33
C ALA A 46 -6.67 -5.46 1.19
N SER A 47 -6.57 -4.41 0.36
CA SER A 47 -7.49 -4.17 -0.75
C SER A 47 -7.35 -5.21 -1.88
N THR A 48 -6.16 -5.76 -2.10
CA THR A 48 -5.93 -6.84 -3.08
C THR A 48 -6.46 -8.21 -2.62
N LYS A 49 -6.51 -8.47 -1.30
CA LYS A 49 -7.11 -9.70 -0.76
C LYS A 49 -8.63 -9.72 -0.82
N ALA A 50 -9.30 -8.57 -0.71
CA ALA A 50 -10.76 -8.50 -0.73
C ALA A 50 -11.39 -8.78 -2.11
N VAL A 51 -10.68 -8.51 -3.21
CA VAL A 51 -11.21 -8.69 -4.58
C VAL A 51 -11.15 -10.15 -5.08
N GLY A 52 -10.43 -11.03 -4.38
CA GLY A 52 -10.25 -12.44 -4.78
C GLY A 52 -11.14 -13.48 -4.07
N GLY A 53 -11.93 -13.10 -3.05
CA GLY A 53 -12.52 -14.06 -2.10
C GLY A 53 -13.94 -14.55 -2.38
N GLU A 54 -14.73 -13.88 -3.23
CA GLU A 54 -16.20 -14.09 -3.22
C GLU A 54 -16.75 -15.07 -4.28
N ARG A 55 -15.92 -15.71 -5.12
CA ARG A 55 -16.42 -16.61 -6.18
C ARG A 55 -16.39 -18.11 -5.89
N GLN A 56 -15.75 -18.56 -4.81
CA GLN A 56 -15.47 -20.00 -4.64
C GLN A 56 -16.45 -20.78 -3.75
N ASN A 57 -17.46 -20.15 -3.14
CA ASN A 57 -18.32 -20.83 -2.17
C ASN A 57 -19.76 -21.10 -2.64
N ALA A 58 -20.03 -21.06 -3.95
CA ALA A 58 -21.38 -21.19 -4.51
C ALA A 58 -21.64 -22.49 -5.31
N LEU A 59 -20.69 -23.43 -5.38
CA LEU A 59 -20.85 -24.66 -6.19
C LEU A 59 -20.87 -25.99 -5.41
N GLU A 60 -21.03 -25.97 -4.08
CA GLU A 60 -21.28 -27.19 -3.28
C GLU A 60 -22.67 -27.17 -2.64
N ARG A 61 -23.69 -27.33 -3.49
CA ARG A 61 -24.98 -27.89 -3.07
C ARG A 61 -25.39 -28.95 -4.08
N LYS A 62 -24.80 -30.15 -3.96
CA LYS A 62 -25.42 -31.37 -4.51
C LYS A 62 -26.59 -31.74 -3.59
N PRO A 63 -27.86 -31.74 -4.04
CA PRO A 63 -28.86 -32.55 -3.39
C PRO A 63 -28.68 -34.00 -3.86
N ASN A 64 -28.18 -34.86 -2.96
CA ASN A 64 -28.38 -36.30 -3.10
C ASN A 64 -29.89 -36.56 -3.03
N HIS A 65 -30.50 -37.03 -4.12
CA HIS A 65 -31.80 -37.69 -4.04
C HIS A 65 -31.56 -39.19 -4.07
N HIS A 66 -32.00 -39.84 -3.01
CA HIS A 66 -31.98 -41.27 -2.79
C HIS A 66 -33.37 -41.78 -3.20
N ASP A 67 -33.41 -42.67 -4.19
CA ASP A 67 -34.50 -43.63 -4.41
C ASP A 67 -33.85 -44.96 -4.83
#